data_AF-A0A821SEV5-F1
#
_entry.id   AF-A0A821SEV5-F1
#
_cell.length_a   1.000
_cell.length_b   1.000
_cell.length_c   1.000
_cell.angle_alpha   90.00
_cell.angle_beta   90.00
_cell.angle_gamma   90.00
#
_symmetry.space_group_name_H-M   'P 1'
#
loop_
_entity.id
_entity.type
_entity.pdbx_description
1 polymer ?
#
loop_
_entity_poly.entity_id
_entity_poly.type
_entity_poly.pdbx_seq_one_letter_code
_entity_poly.pdbx_strand_id
1 'polypeptide(L)'
;LSVFPPLTICNLLPCILTFEISSYPQKFELNAYRFHREHTLNILQAIDILFATSIYRMNKPICLSSINDLHRMKYTHKRVMFYDNNQRELIIDITIVCAIKHRLKLFVSVPYVLLNKRGNICSCN
;
A
#
# COMPACT_ATOMS: atom_id res chain seq x y z
N LEU A 1 -10.34 -5.04 -27.11
CA LEU A 1 -10.49 -4.58 -25.71
C LEU A 1 -9.28 -5.07 -24.91
N SER A 2 -8.27 -4.23 -24.75
CA SER A 2 -7.09 -4.52 -23.93
C SER A 2 -7.49 -4.36 -22.46
N VAL A 3 -7.89 -5.46 -21.82
CA VAL A 3 -8.16 -5.50 -20.38
C VAL A 3 -6.81 -5.51 -19.68
N PHE A 4 -6.38 -4.36 -19.16
CA PHE A 4 -5.20 -4.32 -18.30
C PHE A 4 -5.45 -5.21 -17.06
N PRO A 5 -4.43 -5.93 -16.58
CA PRO A 5 -4.61 -6.75 -15.41
C PRO A 5 -4.90 -5.86 -14.18
N PRO A 6 -5.76 -6.30 -13.24
CA PRO A 6 -6.10 -5.49 -12.09
C PRO A 6 -4.98 -5.39 -11.06
N LEU A 7 -4.85 -4.19 -10.48
CA LEU A 7 -4.16 -3.93 -9.23
C LEU A 7 -5.14 -4.17 -8.08
N THR A 8 -4.77 -4.98 -7.09
CA THR A 8 -5.55 -5.15 -5.85
C THR A 8 -4.76 -4.60 -4.68
N ILE A 9 -5.36 -3.73 -3.88
CA ILE A 9 -4.76 -3.20 -2.64
C ILE A 9 -5.60 -3.71 -1.47
N CYS A 10 -4.96 -4.38 -0.51
CA CYS A 10 -5.57 -4.92 0.70
C CYS A 10 -5.11 -4.11 1.90
N ASN A 11 -6.03 -3.44 2.59
CA ASN A 11 -5.77 -2.77 3.85
C ASN A 11 -5.92 -3.77 4.99
N LEU A 12 -4.83 -4.11 5.67
CA LEU A 12 -4.83 -4.97 6.86
C LEU A 12 -4.67 -4.16 8.15
N LEU A 13 -4.70 -2.82 8.06
CA LEU A 13 -4.67 -1.93 9.21
C LEU A 13 -6.06 -1.89 9.87
N PRO A 14 -6.12 -1.68 11.20
CA PRO A 14 -7.36 -1.47 11.93
C PRO A 14 -7.95 -0.06 11.72
N CYS A 15 -7.68 0.61 10.60
CA CYS A 15 -8.13 1.98 10.32
C CYS A 15 -8.41 2.21 8.84
N ILE A 16 -9.00 3.35 8.50
CA ILE A 16 -9.22 3.77 7.12
C ILE A 16 -7.87 4.14 6.49
N LEU A 17 -7.58 3.54 5.35
CA LEU A 17 -6.43 3.84 4.51
C LEU A 17 -6.91 4.58 3.27
N THR A 18 -6.38 5.78 3.06
CA THR A 18 -6.52 6.52 1.81
C THR A 18 -5.29 6.31 0.95
N PHE A 19 -5.48 6.24 -0.37
CA PHE A 19 -4.36 6.14 -1.29
C PHE A 19 -4.62 6.91 -2.58
N GLU A 20 -3.52 7.37 -3.17
CA GLU A 20 -3.47 8.12 -4.42
C GLU A 20 -2.41 7.49 -5.31
N ILE A 21 -2.68 7.46 -6.60
CA ILE A 21 -1.80 6.84 -7.60
C ILE A 21 -1.35 7.95 -8.53
N SER A 22 -0.05 8.23 -8.67
CA SER A 22 0.39 9.46 -9.36
C SER A 22 -0.04 9.55 -10.83
N SER A 23 -0.26 8.41 -11.50
CA SER A 23 -0.79 8.36 -12.86
C SER A 23 -2.32 8.49 -12.94
N TYR A 24 -3.00 8.63 -11.80
CA TYR A 24 -4.45 8.69 -11.68
C TYR A 24 -4.89 9.75 -10.65
N PRO A 25 -5.61 10.81 -11.04
CA PRO A 25 -5.91 11.94 -10.15
C PRO A 25 -6.93 11.62 -9.03
N GLN A 26 -7.46 10.40 -8.99
CA GLN A 26 -8.49 10.01 -8.03
C GLN A 26 -7.87 9.51 -6.72
N LYS A 27 -8.37 10.05 -5.61
CA LYS A 27 -8.12 9.54 -4.28
C LYS A 27 -9.13 8.44 -3.95
N PHE A 28 -8.64 7.36 -3.37
CA PHE A 28 -9.46 6.24 -2.93
C PHE A 28 -9.39 6.08 -1.42
N GLU A 29 -10.51 5.70 -0.83
CA GLU A 29 -10.60 5.35 0.58
C GLU A 29 -10.89 3.86 0.73
N LEU A 30 -10.20 3.22 1.67
CA LEU A 30 -10.27 1.80 1.92
C LEU A 30 -10.45 1.54 3.41
N ASN A 31 -11.64 1.08 3.78
CA ASN A 31 -11.96 0.68 5.15
C ASN A 31 -11.00 -0.39 5.68
N ALA A 32 -10.89 -0.48 7.00
CA ALA A 32 -10.11 -1.50 7.68
C ALA A 32 -10.48 -2.91 7.18
N TYR A 33 -9.46 -3.75 6.96
CA TYR A 33 -9.62 -5.15 6.53
C TYR A 33 -10.37 -5.35 5.21
N ARG A 34 -10.45 -4.30 4.37
CA ARG A 34 -11.06 -4.37 3.02
C ARG A 34 -9.99 -4.34 1.94
N PHE A 35 -10.43 -4.66 0.73
CA PHE A 35 -9.59 -4.54 -0.46
C PHE A 35 -10.27 -3.69 -1.54
N HIS A 36 -9.45 -3.03 -2.35
CA HIS A 36 -9.85 -2.28 -3.53
C HIS A 36 -9.25 -2.95 -4.78
N ARG A 37 -9.99 -2.97 -5.88
CA ARG A 37 -9.51 -3.47 -7.18
C ARG A 37 -9.60 -2.38 -8.22
N GLU A 38 -8.46 -2.01 -8.78
CA GLU A 38 -8.37 -1.04 -9.87
C GLU A 38 -8.05 -1.78 -11.17
N HIS A 39 -8.86 -1.53 -12.19
CA HIS A 39 -8.84 -2.24 -13.48
C HIS A 39 -8.36 -1.35 -14.64
N THR A 40 -8.28 -0.05 -14.44
CA THR A 40 -7.96 0.94 -15.48
C THR A 40 -6.48 1.31 -15.56
N LEU A 41 -5.67 0.85 -14.60
CA LEU A 41 -4.25 1.18 -14.54
C LEU A 41 -3.42 0.37 -15.53
N ASN A 42 -2.53 1.05 -16.24
CA ASN A 42 -1.50 0.42 -17.06
C ASN A 42 -0.32 -0.05 -16.18
N ILE A 43 -0.45 -1.23 -15.57
CA ILE A 43 0.60 -1.81 -14.71
C ILE A 43 1.81 -2.39 -15.47
N LEU A 44 1.89 -2.17 -16.79
CA LEU A 44 3.10 -2.46 -17.59
C LEU A 44 4.20 -1.42 -17.37
N GLN A 45 3.85 -0.27 -16.80
CA GLN A 45 4.80 0.78 -16.43
C GLN A 45 4.97 0.84 -14.92
N ALA A 46 6.01 1.53 -14.47
CA ALA A 46 6.16 1.82 -13.05
C ALA A 46 5.07 2.78 -12.59
N ILE A 47 4.57 2.58 -11.38
CA ILE A 47 3.48 3.36 -10.80
C ILE A 47 3.88 3.79 -9.39
N ASP A 48 3.64 5.06 -9.08
CA ASP A 48 3.87 5.60 -7.75
C ASP A 48 2.55 5.62 -6.97
N ILE A 49 2.57 5.07 -5.75
CA ILE A 49 1.42 5.02 -4.86
C ILE A 49 1.77 5.72 -3.55
N LEU A 50 0.93 6.68 -3.16
CA LEU A 50 1.03 7.38 -1.88
C LEU A 50 -0.10 6.92 -0.97
N PHE A 51 0.24 6.60 0.27
CA PHE A 51 -0.71 6.13 1.27
C PHE A 51 -0.82 7.14 2.42
N ALA A 52 -2.01 7.25 3.01
CA ALA A 52 -2.27 8.06 4.18
C ALA A 52 -3.43 7.49 4.99
N THR A 53 -3.43 7.75 6.29
CA THR A 53 -4.57 7.54 7.19
C THR A 53 -5.11 8.91 7.63
N SER A 54 -6.10 8.93 8.53
CA SER A 54 -6.58 10.18 9.14
C SER A 54 -5.50 10.93 9.93
N ILE A 55 -4.54 10.20 10.52
CA ILE A 55 -3.54 10.74 11.46
C ILE A 55 -2.14 10.79 10.82
N TYR A 56 -1.79 9.74 10.09
CA TYR A 56 -0.44 9.51 9.56
C TYR A 56 -0.41 9.62 8.04
N ARG A 57 0.62 10.25 7.50
CA ARG A 57 0.83 10.38 6.05
C ARG A 57 2.20 9.87 5.66
N MET A 58 2.29 9.26 4.49
CA MET A 58 3.55 8.84 3.93
C MET A 58 4.30 10.04 3.34
N ASN A 59 5.62 10.13 3.59
CA ASN A 59 6.42 11.27 3.11
C ASN A 59 6.90 11.13 1.66
N LYS A 60 7.06 9.91 1.17
CA LYS A 60 7.54 9.61 -0.20
C LYS A 60 6.64 8.55 -0.81
N PRO A 61 6.27 8.66 -2.09
CA PRO A 61 5.50 7.61 -2.74
C PRO A 61 6.30 6.32 -2.86
N ILE A 62 5.58 5.20 -2.91
CA ILE A 62 6.16 3.89 -3.21
C ILE A 62 6.14 3.70 -4.70
N CYS A 63 7.34 3.60 -5.28
CA CYS A 63 7.47 3.18 -6.67
C CYS A 63 7.25 1.67 -6.76
N LEU A 64 6.16 1.28 -7.41
CA LEU A 64 5.87 -0.07 -7.84
C LEU A 64 6.51 -0.26 -9.22
N SER A 65 7.52 -1.14 -9.30
CA SER A 65 8.17 -1.47 -10.57
C SER A 65 7.17 -2.07 -11.57
N SER A 66 7.53 -2.10 -12.85
CA SER A 66 6.68 -2.70 -13.87
C SER A 66 6.33 -4.14 -13.53
N ILE A 67 5.18 -4.62 -14.00
CA ILE A 67 4.80 -6.01 -13.75
C ILE A 67 5.80 -7.03 -14.31
N ASN A 68 6.51 -6.68 -15.38
CA ASN A 68 7.54 -7.54 -15.97
C ASN A 68 8.72 -7.73 -15.02
N ASP A 69 9.10 -6.68 -14.30
CA ASP A 69 10.17 -6.73 -13.31
C ASP A 69 9.72 -7.48 -12.05
N LEU A 70 8.49 -7.20 -11.57
CA LEU A 70 7.92 -7.85 -10.39
C LEU A 70 7.66 -9.34 -10.61
N HIS A 71 7.33 -9.76 -11.84
CA HIS A 71 7.15 -11.17 -12.17
C HIS A 71 8.44 -11.98 -11.98
N ARG A 72 9.61 -11.37 -12.24
CA ARG A 72 10.91 -12.01 -11.99
C ARG A 72 11.17 -12.19 -10.50
N MET A 73 10.80 -11.21 -9.69
CA MET A 73 11.03 -11.21 -8.24
C MET A 73 10.00 -12.06 -7.47
N LYS A 74 8.81 -12.30 -8.05
CA LYS A 74 7.63 -13.02 -7.49
C LYS A 74 7.01 -12.36 -6.24
N TYR A 75 7.84 -11.84 -5.35
CA TYR A 75 7.48 -11.22 -4.08
C TYR A 75 8.44 -10.06 -3.79
N THR A 76 7.93 -8.95 -3.24
CA THR A 76 8.75 -7.84 -2.77
C THR A 76 8.18 -7.30 -1.47
N HIS A 77 9.02 -7.16 -0.44
CA HIS A 77 8.66 -6.56 0.83
C HIS A 77 9.28 -5.17 0.95
N LYS A 78 8.49 -4.16 1.31
CA LYS A 78 8.94 -2.79 1.53
C LYS A 78 8.46 -2.30 2.88
N ARG A 79 9.39 -1.82 3.70
CA ARG A 79 9.08 -1.11 4.94
C ARG A 79 9.03 0.38 4.66
N VAL A 80 7.96 1.03 5.08
CA VAL A 80 7.70 2.43 4.78
C VAL A 80 7.30 3.20 6.04
N MET A 81 7.71 4.45 6.11
CA MET A 81 7.53 5.31 7.26
C MET A 81 6.41 6.30 6.99
N PHE A 82 5.45 6.37 7.89
CA PHE A 82 4.42 7.40 7.92
C PHE A 82 4.68 8.33 9.10
N TYR A 83 4.29 9.58 8.95
CA TYR A 83 4.50 10.64 9.93
C TYR A 83 3.16 11.31 10.23
N ASP A 84 2.93 11.63 11.48
CA ASP A 84 1.84 12.52 11.86
C ASP A 84 2.33 13.98 11.95
N ASN A 85 1.42 14.89 12.32
CA ASN A 85 1.75 16.31 12.49
C ASN A 85 2.81 16.58 13.58
N ASN A 86 3.02 15.62 14.50
CA ASN A 86 4.01 15.69 15.57
C ASN A 86 5.33 14.98 15.20
N GLN A 87 5.53 14.61 13.94
CA GLN A 87 6.69 13.87 13.45
C GLN A 87 6.87 12.49 14.12
N ARG A 88 5.82 11.92 14.70
CA ARG A 88 5.84 10.56 15.23
C ARG A 88 5.80 9.58 14.08
N GLU A 89 6.69 8.59 14.13
CA GLU A 89 6.83 7.60 13.09
C GLU A 89 5.88 6.41 13.31
N LEU A 90 5.17 6.03 12.26
CA LEU A 90 4.46 4.76 12.15
C LEU A 90 5.10 3.95 11.03
N ILE A 91 5.67 2.81 11.39
CA ILE A 91 6.28 1.88 10.44
C ILE A 91 5.20 0.97 9.89
N ILE A 92 5.08 0.92 8.56
CA ILE A 92 4.14 0.06 7.85
C ILE A 92 4.93 -0.84 6.91
N ASP A 93 4.61 -2.13 6.94
CA ASP A 93 5.12 -3.14 6.03
C ASP A 93 4.15 -3.32 4.87
N ILE A 94 4.68 -3.17 3.66
CA ILE A 94 3.95 -3.33 2.40
C ILE A 94 4.53 -4.50 1.65
N THR A 95 3.68 -5.49 1.44
CA THR A 95 4.00 -6.70 0.71
C THR A 95 3.39 -6.63 -0.68
N ILE A 96 4.23 -6.79 -1.70
CA ILE A 96 3.85 -6.78 -3.11
C ILE A 96 3.99 -8.20 -3.64
N VAL A 97 2.89 -8.75 -4.14
CA VAL A 97 2.83 -10.09 -4.72
C VAL A 97 2.41 -10.00 -6.17
N CYS A 98 3.23 -10.55 -7.07
CA CYS A 98 2.85 -10.75 -8.46
C CYS A 98 2.26 -12.15 -8.61
N ALA A 99 0.94 -12.22 -8.83
CA ALA A 99 0.24 -13.48 -9.00
C ALA A 99 0.24 -13.96 -10.46
N ILE A 100 0.02 -15.26 -10.62
CA ILE A 100 -0.14 -15.95 -11.91
C ILE A 100 -1.25 -15.22 -12.71
N LYS A 101 -0.98 -14.90 -13.99
CA LYS A 101 -1.77 -14.05 -14.90
C LYS A 101 -1.59 -12.53 -14.75
N HIS A 102 -0.37 -12.06 -14.44
CA HIS A 102 -0.04 -10.64 -14.42
C HIS A 102 -0.93 -9.82 -13.47
N ARG A 103 -1.36 -10.36 -12.33
CA ARG A 103 -2.15 -9.58 -11.36
C ARG A 103 -1.27 -9.13 -10.20
N LEU A 104 -1.34 -7.85 -9.85
CA LEU A 104 -0.58 -7.30 -8.72
C LEU A 104 -1.48 -7.21 -7.49
N LYS A 105 -0.98 -7.70 -6.36
CA LYS A 105 -1.61 -7.55 -5.05
C LYS A 105 -0.66 -6.85 -4.10
N LEU A 106 -1.12 -5.76 -3.48
CA LEU A 106 -0.44 -5.10 -2.38
C LEU A 106 -1.18 -5.40 -1.09
N PHE A 107 -0.43 -5.76 -0.05
CA PHE A 107 -0.93 -5.89 1.32
C PHE A 107 -0.25 -4.81 2.16
N VAL A 108 -1.07 -3.98 2.81
CA VAL A 108 -0.61 -2.89 3.69
C VAL A 108 -0.90 -3.30 5.13
N SER A 109 0.14 -3.45 5.94
CA SER A 109 0.04 -3.94 7.32
C SER A 109 1.05 -3.25 8.22
N VAL A 110 0.79 -3.18 9.52
CA VAL A 110 1.85 -2.84 10.49
C VAL A 110 2.65 -4.10 10.84
N PRO A 111 3.94 -3.97 11.18
CA PRO A 111 4.65 -5.07 11.81
C PRO A 111 3.88 -5.46 13.08
N TYR A 112 3.66 -6.76 13.31
CA TYR A 112 3.03 -7.28 14.53
C TYR A 112 3.72 -6.77 15.81
N VAL A 113 4.96 -6.26 15.69
CA VAL A 113 5.77 -5.66 16.75
C VAL A 113 5.61 -4.14 16.76
N LEU A 114 4.40 -3.64 17.04
CA LEU A 114 4.23 -2.32 17.64
C LEU A 114 3.99 -2.50 19.14
N LEU A 115 4.96 -3.11 19.82
CA LEU A 115 5.17 -2.86 21.24
C LEU A 115 5.77 -1.45 21.31
N ASN A 116 5.01 -0.44 21.76
CA ASN A 116 5.67 0.78 22.21
C ASN A 116 6.64 0.41 23.37
N LYS A 117 7.55 1.30 23.79
CA LYS A 117 8.45 1.04 24.95
C LYS A 117 7.71 0.72 26.28
N ARG A 118 6.37 0.76 26.30
CA ARG A 118 5.43 0.41 27.39
C ARG A 118 4.49 -0.79 27.06
N GLY A 119 4.65 -1.46 25.92
CA GLY A 119 3.87 -2.64 25.54
C GLY A 119 2.43 -2.42 25.03
N ASN A 120 2.00 -1.17 24.79
CA ASN A 120 0.64 -0.91 24.30
C ASN A 120 0.57 -0.93 22.78
N ILE A 121 -0.46 -1.61 22.25
CA ILE A 121 -0.84 -1.55 20.83
C ILE A 121 -1.26 -0.11 20.55
N CYS A 122 -0.48 0.59 19.72
CA CYS A 122 -0.93 1.84 19.12
C CYS A 122 -2.02 1.50 18.10
N SER A 123 -3.24 1.30 18.58
CA SER A 123 -4.43 1.24 17.71
C SER A 123 -4.56 2.60 17.03
N CYS A 124 -4.65 2.60 15.71
CA CYS A 124 -5.04 3.76 14.92
C CYS A 124 -6.52 4.09 15.17
N ASN A 125 -6.85 4.54 16.39
CA ASN A 125 -8.14 5.13 16.73
C ASN A 125 -8.01 6.65 16.71
#